data_AF-A0A259SSI3-F1
#
_entry.id   AF-A0A259SSI3-F1
#
_cell.length_a   1.000
_cell.length_b   1.000
_cell.length_c   1.000
_cell.angle_alpha   90.00
_cell.angle_beta   90.00
_cell.angle_gamma   90.00
#
_symmetry.space_group_name_H-M   'P 1'
#
loop_
_entity.id
_entity.type
_entity.pdbx_description
1 polymer ?
#
loop_
_entity_poly.entity_id
_entity_poly.type
_entity_poly.pdbx_seq_one_letter_code
_entity_poly.pdbx_strand_id
1 'polypeptide(L)'
;MLSGRRARRAAEITDVSCAPLEGLDRNALGVTYWFEAPAEGDRRSVSVRLRGRLLEREGEGDVGGTTFDVVTTVHDVLPGSGWQCITTRVTDVAPGRWDVTATPVAGDAVTKNAPRSTLPPGLARAATSGRTGFGMVIDALAPGVWPGSWPALVGLGFLLGLVVQALLATRLGLSWAPLTGTTVVAGALGLLGAKGYFLLTHPEERKRSLKAPGMSVQGFVIIAFLVLVVWTLGRRADLGAVLDATAPGLFVGMAVGRLGCLFAGCCVGRPTASRWGLWSSDREVGTRRIPVQLMESSTAAVLAVVTAVAVLTSSAAGTGVVLAVGFAAYLIGRQLLFPLRAVGRVTTYGRVATLVVASIVLVVGLVLMALRG
;
A
#
# COMPACT_ATOMS: atom_id res chain seq x y z
N MET A 1 12.30 13.35 10.14
CA MET A 1 11.34 14.44 9.84
C MET A 1 9.86 14.00 9.78
N LEU A 2 9.49 12.82 10.32
CA LEU A 2 8.10 12.31 10.33
C LEU A 2 7.47 12.24 11.75
N SER A 3 8.19 12.67 12.79
CA SER A 3 7.61 12.95 14.09
C SER A 3 7.18 14.43 14.11
N GLY A 4 5.87 14.69 14.13
CA GLY A 4 5.40 15.94 14.73
C GLY A 4 4.91 17.05 13.80
N ARG A 5 4.05 16.75 12.82
CA ARG A 5 2.86 17.62 12.75
C ARG A 5 1.94 17.17 13.88
N ARG A 6 2.17 17.68 15.10
CA ARG A 6 1.12 17.69 16.12
C ARG A 6 -0.07 18.37 15.46
N ALA A 7 -1.19 17.68 15.33
CA ALA A 7 -2.42 18.31 14.89
C ALA A 7 -2.66 19.50 15.82
N ARG A 8 -2.77 20.71 15.27
CA ARG A 8 -3.05 21.91 16.06
C ARG A 8 -4.52 21.93 16.51
N ARG A 9 -5.37 21.06 15.96
CA ARG A 9 -6.81 20.96 16.18
C ARG A 9 -7.26 19.50 16.25
N ALA A 10 -8.29 19.24 17.05
CA ALA A 10 -8.86 17.90 17.21
C ALA A 10 -9.70 17.43 16.00
N ALA A 11 -10.14 18.33 15.12
CA ALA A 11 -10.75 17.99 13.84
C ALA A 11 -10.29 18.93 12.73
N GLU A 12 -10.13 18.38 11.52
CA GLU A 12 -9.71 19.08 10.31
C GLU A 12 -10.49 18.53 9.10
N ILE A 13 -10.80 19.39 8.12
CA ILE A 13 -11.38 18.99 6.83
C ILE A 13 -10.28 18.98 5.78
N THR A 14 -10.26 17.92 4.97
CA THR A 14 -9.39 17.83 3.79
C THR A 14 -9.93 18.78 2.72
N ASP A 15 -9.40 20.00 2.70
CA ASP A 15 -9.71 21.01 1.67
C ASP A 15 -8.60 20.98 0.60
N VAL A 16 -8.98 20.77 -0.66
CA VAL A 16 -8.04 20.80 -1.79
C VAL A 16 -8.65 21.65 -2.91
N SER A 17 -8.18 22.89 -3.02
CA SER A 17 -8.42 23.73 -4.19
C SER A 17 -7.42 23.34 -5.29
N CYS A 18 -7.86 22.57 -6.29
CA CYS A 18 -7.11 22.36 -7.53
C CYS A 18 -7.81 23.08 -8.69
N ALA A 19 -7.21 24.17 -9.18
CA ALA A 19 -7.68 24.94 -10.33
C ALA A 19 -7.92 24.11 -11.63
N PRO A 20 -7.15 23.04 -11.95
CA PRO A 20 -7.37 22.25 -13.17
C PRO A 20 -8.63 21.37 -13.18
N LEU A 21 -9.38 21.30 -12.07
CA LEU A 21 -10.54 20.43 -11.91
C LEU A 21 -11.85 21.22 -11.75
N GLU A 22 -11.84 22.54 -11.97
CA GLU A 22 -13.05 23.38 -11.97
C GLU A 22 -14.03 22.90 -13.05
N GLY A 23 -15.27 22.53 -12.64
CA GLY A 23 -16.32 22.03 -13.54
C GLY A 23 -16.74 20.56 -13.35
N LEU A 24 -16.07 19.79 -12.48
CA LEU A 24 -16.49 18.44 -12.08
C LEU A 24 -17.29 18.47 -10.75
N ASP A 25 -18.14 17.46 -10.49
CA ASP A 25 -18.97 17.42 -9.29
C ASP A 25 -18.13 17.27 -8.00
N ARG A 26 -18.18 18.30 -7.15
CA ARG A 26 -17.53 18.31 -5.82
C ARG A 26 -18.51 17.87 -4.75
N ASN A 27 -18.80 16.58 -4.67
CA ASN A 27 -19.83 16.01 -3.81
C ASN A 27 -19.28 15.18 -2.63
N ALA A 28 -18.01 15.35 -2.27
CA ALA A 28 -17.38 14.59 -1.20
C ALA A 28 -16.68 15.47 -0.16
N LEU A 29 -16.71 15.02 1.10
CA LEU A 29 -16.04 15.68 2.22
C LEU A 29 -15.17 14.67 2.98
N GLY A 30 -13.90 14.99 3.18
CA GLY A 30 -12.99 14.22 4.03
C GLY A 30 -12.82 14.91 5.38
N VAL A 31 -13.25 14.27 6.46
CA VAL A 31 -13.14 14.82 7.82
C VAL A 31 -12.19 13.95 8.63
N THR A 32 -11.11 14.54 9.13
CA THR A 32 -10.14 13.86 9.98
C THR A 32 -10.28 14.30 11.41
N TYR A 33 -10.49 13.34 12.32
CA TYR A 33 -10.51 13.57 13.76
C TYR A 33 -9.25 12.99 14.40
N TRP A 34 -8.56 13.81 15.21
CA TRP A 34 -7.35 13.44 15.93
C TRP A 34 -7.63 13.26 17.42
N PHE A 35 -7.04 12.21 17.99
CA PHE A 35 -7.12 11.94 19.43
C PHE A 35 -5.87 11.22 19.92
N GLU A 36 -5.67 11.23 21.24
CA GLU A 36 -4.58 10.51 21.88
C GLU A 36 -5.11 9.19 22.47
N ALA A 37 -4.37 8.09 22.23
CA ALA A 37 -4.66 6.82 22.87
C ALA A 37 -4.53 6.95 24.40
N PRO A 38 -5.31 6.17 25.19
CA PRO A 38 -5.04 6.05 26.63
C PRO A 38 -3.58 5.66 26.88
N ALA A 39 -2.97 6.18 27.93
CA ALA A 39 -1.63 5.76 28.33
C ALA A 39 -1.61 4.28 28.76
N GLU A 40 -2.64 3.85 29.51
CA GLU A 40 -2.77 2.53 30.11
C GLU A 40 -4.24 2.03 30.01
N GLY A 41 -4.46 0.75 30.31
CA GLY A 41 -5.77 0.10 30.31
C GLY A 41 -5.91 -0.98 29.25
N ASP A 42 -7.15 -1.40 28.99
CA ASP A 42 -7.48 -2.39 27.97
C ASP A 42 -7.72 -1.75 26.60
N ARG A 43 -7.64 -2.59 25.55
CA ARG A 43 -7.98 -2.18 24.20
C ARG A 43 -9.46 -1.83 24.13
N ARG A 44 -9.78 -0.69 23.51
CA ARG A 44 -11.16 -0.19 23.43
C ARG A 44 -11.46 0.38 22.06
N SER A 45 -12.74 0.42 21.68
CA SER A 45 -13.18 1.16 20.50
C SER A 45 -13.34 2.65 20.84
N VAL A 46 -13.04 3.53 19.89
CA VAL A 46 -13.29 4.97 19.98
C VAL A 46 -14.22 5.37 18.85
N SER A 47 -15.41 5.82 19.20
CA SER A 47 -16.40 6.28 18.23
C SER A 47 -16.53 7.80 18.24
N VAL A 48 -16.66 8.39 17.06
CA VAL A 48 -16.83 9.83 16.85
C VAL A 48 -18.03 10.04 15.96
N ARG A 49 -19.01 10.80 16.46
CA ARG A 49 -20.16 11.26 15.68
C ARG A 49 -19.82 12.58 15.01
N LEU A 50 -19.90 12.58 13.68
CA LEU A 50 -19.70 13.73 12.82
C LEU A 50 -21.06 14.25 12.36
N ARG A 51 -21.32 15.53 12.61
CA ARG A 51 -22.52 16.23 12.12
C ARG A 51 -22.11 17.39 11.24
N GLY A 52 -22.53 17.37 10.00
CA GLY A 52 -22.26 18.43 9.03
C GLY A 52 -23.52 19.19 8.64
N ARG A 53 -23.37 20.48 8.41
CA ARG A 53 -24.39 21.35 7.82
C ARG A 53 -23.75 22.22 6.72
N LEU A 54 -24.42 22.30 5.58
CA LEU A 54 -24.03 23.20 4.50
C LEU A 54 -24.21 24.65 4.94
N LEU A 55 -23.16 25.46 4.79
CA LEU A 55 -23.16 26.90 5.03
C LEU A 55 -23.50 27.67 3.76
N GLU A 56 -22.80 27.36 2.68
CA GLU A 56 -22.89 28.03 1.38
C GLU A 56 -22.82 26.98 0.29
N ARG A 57 -23.79 26.99 -0.63
CA ARG A 57 -23.79 26.10 -1.80
C ARG A 57 -22.96 26.73 -2.91
N GLU A 58 -22.15 25.92 -3.58
CA GLU A 58 -21.42 26.31 -4.80
C GLU A 58 -21.97 25.52 -6.00
N GLY A 59 -22.40 26.20 -7.07
CA GLY A 59 -22.92 25.59 -8.30
C GLY A 59 -24.44 25.64 -8.46
N GLU A 60 -24.90 25.45 -9.69
CA GLU A 60 -26.32 25.46 -10.08
C GLU A 60 -26.90 24.03 -10.03
N GLY A 61 -27.65 23.71 -8.98
CA GLY A 61 -28.34 22.42 -8.84
C GLY A 61 -28.77 22.10 -7.41
N ASP A 62 -29.78 21.24 -7.26
CA ASP A 62 -30.22 20.68 -5.97
C ASP A 62 -29.80 19.23 -5.78
N VAL A 63 -28.52 18.97 -6.06
CA VAL A 63 -27.93 17.62 -5.97
C VAL A 63 -27.13 17.51 -4.67
N GLY A 64 -27.38 16.43 -3.92
CA GLY A 64 -26.67 16.09 -2.69
C GLY A 64 -27.31 16.63 -1.40
N GLY A 65 -27.13 15.89 -0.31
CA GLY A 65 -27.69 16.27 1.00
C GLY A 65 -27.08 17.56 1.54
N THR A 66 -27.87 18.37 2.27
CA THR A 66 -27.42 19.62 2.93
C THR A 66 -27.04 19.43 4.40
N THR A 67 -27.25 18.24 4.94
CA THR A 67 -26.85 17.81 6.29
C THR A 67 -26.44 16.35 6.29
N PHE A 68 -25.55 15.97 7.21
CA PHE A 68 -25.24 14.56 7.49
C PHE A 68 -25.02 14.32 8.99
N ASP A 69 -25.28 13.10 9.46
CA ASP A 69 -24.98 12.61 10.80
C ASP A 69 -24.44 11.18 10.69
N VAL A 70 -23.13 11.00 10.89
CA VAL A 70 -22.44 9.72 10.69
C VAL A 70 -21.58 9.41 11.91
N VAL A 71 -21.58 8.17 12.36
CA VAL A 71 -20.68 7.69 13.42
C VAL A 71 -19.58 6.87 12.78
N THR A 72 -18.34 7.20 13.09
CA THR A 72 -17.15 6.46 12.68
C THR A 72 -16.48 5.86 13.91
N THR A 73 -15.84 4.70 13.78
CA THR A 73 -15.25 3.99 14.92
C THR A 73 -13.86 3.48 14.58
N VAL A 74 -12.88 3.82 15.40
CA VAL A 74 -11.60 3.12 15.43
C VAL A 74 -11.75 1.93 16.38
N HIS A 75 -11.68 0.73 15.83
CA HIS A 75 -11.70 -0.49 16.62
C HIS A 75 -10.31 -0.82 17.19
N ASP A 76 -10.29 -1.50 18.34
CA ASP A 76 -9.07 -2.07 18.93
C ASP A 76 -7.94 -1.04 19.18
N VAL A 77 -8.30 0.14 19.71
CA VAL A 77 -7.36 1.21 20.03
C VAL A 77 -6.39 0.72 21.10
N LEU A 78 -5.11 0.62 20.73
CA LEU A 78 -4.05 0.13 21.61
C LEU A 78 -3.56 1.23 22.57
N PRO A 79 -3.60 1.02 23.89
CA PRO A 79 -3.03 1.95 24.87
C PRO A 79 -1.52 2.15 24.65
N GLY A 80 -1.02 3.35 24.95
CA GLY A 80 0.39 3.74 24.76
C GLY A 80 0.82 3.91 23.30
N SER A 81 -0.09 3.77 22.32
CA SER A 81 0.22 3.98 20.89
C SER A 81 0.37 5.46 20.50
N GLY A 82 -0.02 6.38 21.39
CA GLY A 82 0.09 7.83 21.21
C GLY A 82 -1.00 8.42 20.32
N TRP A 83 -0.64 9.42 19.53
CA TRP A 83 -1.58 10.14 18.65
C TRP A 83 -2.09 9.29 17.49
N GLN A 84 -3.40 9.35 17.29
CA GLN A 84 -4.13 8.63 16.26
C GLN A 84 -5.11 9.56 15.55
N CYS A 85 -5.50 9.18 14.35
CA CYS A 85 -6.57 9.83 13.63
C CYS A 85 -7.48 8.84 12.92
N ILE A 86 -8.73 9.25 12.72
CA ILE A 86 -9.67 8.60 11.81
C ILE A 86 -10.13 9.61 10.76
N THR A 87 -10.07 9.21 9.49
CA THR A 87 -10.51 10.01 8.35
C THR A 87 -11.78 9.42 7.79
N THR A 88 -12.91 10.11 8.01
CA THR A 88 -14.22 9.73 7.48
C THR A 88 -14.47 10.42 6.15
N ARG A 89 -14.98 9.66 5.18
CA ARG A 89 -15.37 10.14 3.85
C ARG A 89 -16.88 10.16 3.77
N VAL A 90 -17.44 11.33 3.52
CA VAL A 90 -18.87 11.50 3.31
C VAL A 90 -19.07 11.83 1.84
N THR A 91 -19.74 10.94 1.11
CA THR A 91 -20.09 11.13 -0.31
C THR A 91 -21.50 11.67 -0.45
N ASP A 92 -21.86 12.07 -1.66
CA ASP A 92 -23.22 12.50 -2.03
C ASP A 92 -23.74 13.72 -1.25
N VAL A 93 -22.81 14.59 -0.83
CA VAL A 93 -23.11 15.87 -0.18
C VAL A 93 -23.21 17.00 -1.20
N ALA A 94 -24.04 18.01 -0.90
CA ALA A 94 -24.15 19.20 -1.73
C ALA A 94 -22.79 19.93 -1.87
N PRO A 95 -22.39 20.36 -3.08
CA PRO A 95 -21.15 21.08 -3.27
C PRO A 95 -21.16 22.43 -2.56
N GLY A 96 -20.04 22.78 -1.93
CA GLY A 96 -19.85 24.09 -1.30
C GLY A 96 -19.14 24.03 0.05
N ARG A 97 -19.40 25.03 0.90
CA ARG A 97 -18.76 25.19 2.21
C ARG A 97 -19.60 24.56 3.31
N TRP A 98 -18.98 23.73 4.13
CA TRP A 98 -19.60 22.98 5.21
C TRP A 98 -19.03 23.37 6.57
N ASP A 99 -19.87 23.32 7.59
CA ASP A 99 -19.46 23.30 8.99
C ASP A 99 -19.69 21.89 9.55
N VAL A 100 -18.70 21.34 10.23
CA VAL A 100 -18.71 19.98 10.76
C VAL A 100 -18.31 20.00 12.22
N THR A 101 -19.17 19.38 13.04
CA THR A 101 -18.91 19.13 14.45
C THR A 101 -18.55 17.66 14.67
N ALA A 102 -17.43 17.42 15.33
CA ALA A 102 -16.96 16.11 15.75
C ALA A 102 -17.16 15.94 17.25
N THR A 103 -17.97 14.95 17.62
CA THR A 103 -18.34 14.66 19.01
C THR A 103 -17.98 13.22 19.35
N PRO A 104 -17.02 12.98 20.27
CA PRO A 104 -16.74 11.63 20.72
C PRO A 104 -17.96 11.03 21.43
N VAL A 105 -18.20 9.75 21.21
CA VAL A 105 -19.31 8.99 21.80
C VAL A 105 -18.73 7.96 22.76
N ALA A 106 -19.26 7.89 23.98
CA ALA A 106 -18.82 6.93 24.98
C ALA A 106 -19.55 5.59 24.82
N GLY A 107 -18.79 4.50 24.66
CA GLY A 107 -19.28 3.12 24.65
C GLY A 107 -20.00 2.68 23.36
N ASP A 108 -20.29 1.37 23.25
CA ASP A 108 -21.01 0.74 22.13
C ASP A 108 -22.52 1.12 22.06
N ALA A 109 -22.92 2.17 22.76
CA ALA A 109 -24.32 2.44 23.04
C ALA A 109 -24.83 3.66 22.26
N VAL A 110 -25.46 3.37 21.12
CA VAL A 110 -26.55 4.19 20.56
C VAL A 110 -27.78 4.07 21.48
N THR A 111 -27.66 4.42 22.76
CA THR A 111 -28.80 4.49 23.68
C THR A 111 -28.94 5.91 24.17
N LYS A 112 -30.14 6.47 23.98
CA LYS A 112 -30.49 7.88 24.20
C LYS A 112 -30.33 8.40 25.64
N ASN A 113 -29.95 7.56 26.61
CA ASN A 113 -29.92 7.89 28.05
C ASN A 113 -28.64 7.44 28.76
N ALA A 114 -27.45 7.73 28.22
CA ALA A 114 -26.24 7.70 29.04
C ALA A 114 -26.16 8.99 29.89
N PRO A 115 -25.87 8.93 31.20
CA PRO A 115 -25.56 10.13 31.99
C PRO A 115 -24.40 10.88 31.31
N ARG A 116 -24.27 12.20 31.55
CA ARG A 116 -23.13 13.01 31.08
C ARG A 116 -21.81 12.42 31.61
N SER A 117 -21.33 11.34 31.02
CA SER A 117 -20.06 10.74 31.37
C SER A 117 -19.00 11.70 30.88
N THR A 118 -18.13 12.13 31.78
CA THR A 118 -16.89 12.83 31.44
C THR A 118 -16.23 12.14 30.26
N LEU A 119 -15.99 12.88 29.17
CA LEU A 119 -15.27 12.37 28.01
C LEU A 119 -13.96 11.73 28.50
N PRO A 120 -13.60 10.52 28.01
CA PRO A 120 -12.33 9.94 28.36
C PRO A 120 -11.18 10.93 28.09
N PRO A 121 -10.13 10.94 28.92
CA PRO A 121 -8.96 11.80 28.69
C PRO A 121 -8.41 11.60 27.27
N GLY A 122 -8.05 12.70 26.59
CA GLY A 122 -7.55 12.67 25.21
C GLY A 122 -8.61 12.77 24.11
N LEU A 123 -9.90 12.81 24.45
CA LEU A 123 -11.01 13.04 23.52
C LEU A 123 -11.66 14.41 23.73
N ALA A 124 -11.69 15.23 22.67
CA ALA A 124 -12.27 16.57 22.71
C ALA A 124 -13.33 16.75 21.63
N ARG A 125 -14.40 17.48 21.95
CA ARG A 125 -15.32 17.98 20.93
C ARG A 125 -14.59 19.00 20.06
N ALA A 126 -14.81 18.96 18.76
CA ALA A 126 -14.22 19.88 17.81
C ALA A 126 -15.24 20.35 16.78
N ALA A 127 -15.05 21.55 16.24
CA ALA A 127 -15.78 22.08 15.11
C ALA A 127 -14.79 22.58 14.07
N THR A 128 -15.09 22.36 12.80
CA THR A 128 -14.25 22.77 11.67
C THR A 128 -15.11 23.03 10.45
N SER A 129 -14.71 24.01 9.66
CA SER A 129 -15.35 24.33 8.38
C SER A 129 -14.39 24.11 7.21
N GLY A 130 -14.91 23.76 6.05
CA GLY A 130 -14.11 23.49 4.86
C GLY A 130 -14.99 23.27 3.64
N ARG A 131 -14.38 23.11 2.46
CA ARG A 131 -15.11 22.90 1.21
C ARG A 131 -15.19 21.44 0.82
N THR A 132 -16.22 21.10 0.03
CA THR A 132 -16.28 19.81 -0.64
C THR A 132 -15.19 19.71 -1.72
N GLY A 133 -14.71 18.49 -1.92
CA GLY A 133 -13.76 18.14 -2.96
C GLY A 133 -14.28 17.04 -3.88
N PHE A 134 -13.45 16.64 -4.83
CA PHE A 134 -13.74 15.53 -5.73
C PHE A 134 -13.60 14.21 -4.98
N GLY A 135 -14.59 13.31 -5.10
CA GLY A 135 -14.60 12.01 -4.42
C GLY A 135 -13.28 11.25 -4.57
N MET A 136 -12.77 11.09 -5.79
CA MET A 136 -11.51 10.38 -6.05
C MET A 136 -10.28 11.02 -5.35
N VAL A 137 -10.25 12.35 -5.24
CA VAL A 137 -9.16 13.08 -4.58
C VAL A 137 -9.28 12.93 -3.06
N ILE A 138 -10.49 13.11 -2.52
CA ILE A 138 -10.79 12.93 -1.10
C ILE A 138 -10.51 11.48 -0.65
N ASP A 139 -10.81 10.50 -1.48
CA ASP A 139 -10.52 9.08 -1.24
C ASP A 139 -9.01 8.81 -1.16
N ALA A 140 -8.21 9.48 -1.99
CA ALA A 140 -6.76 9.30 -2.04
C ALA A 140 -6.01 10.00 -0.89
N LEU A 141 -6.65 10.96 -0.22
CA LEU A 141 -6.03 11.81 0.80
C LEU A 141 -6.31 11.29 2.21
N ALA A 142 -5.26 11.27 3.02
CA ALA A 142 -5.31 11.06 4.46
C ALA A 142 -4.00 11.58 5.08
N PRO A 143 -3.95 11.84 6.39
CA PRO A 143 -2.72 12.27 7.02
C PRO A 143 -1.58 11.26 6.80
N GLY A 144 -0.40 11.79 6.46
CA GLY A 144 0.81 11.02 6.12
C GLY A 144 0.73 10.16 4.86
N VAL A 145 -0.35 10.27 4.07
CA VAL A 145 -0.45 9.67 2.74
C VAL A 145 -0.08 10.70 1.68
N TRP A 146 0.74 10.26 0.72
CA TRP A 146 1.21 11.05 -0.41
C TRP A 146 0.59 10.48 -1.68
N PRO A 147 -0.48 11.09 -2.23
CA PRO A 147 -1.10 10.61 -3.46
C PRO A 147 -0.07 10.50 -4.59
N GLY A 148 -0.16 9.44 -5.39
CA GLY A 148 0.78 9.21 -6.51
C GLY A 148 2.17 8.69 -6.10
N SER A 149 2.51 8.59 -4.81
CA SER A 149 3.80 8.05 -4.38
C SER A 149 4.04 6.60 -4.80
N TRP A 150 2.99 5.77 -4.78
CA TRP A 150 3.08 4.37 -5.22
C TRP A 150 3.47 4.21 -6.69
N PRO A 151 2.73 4.77 -7.67
CA PRO A 151 3.12 4.63 -9.07
C PRO A 151 4.47 5.29 -9.37
N ALA A 152 4.79 6.42 -8.72
CA ALA A 152 6.07 7.10 -8.90
C ALA A 152 7.26 6.23 -8.46
N LEU A 153 7.20 5.65 -7.25
CA LEU A 153 8.29 4.82 -6.72
C LEU A 153 8.36 3.43 -7.37
N VAL A 154 7.22 2.87 -7.80
CA VAL A 154 7.23 1.65 -8.62
C VAL A 154 7.87 1.92 -9.99
N GLY A 155 7.55 3.04 -10.63
CA GLY A 155 8.18 3.46 -11.89
C GLY A 155 9.69 3.69 -11.74
N LEU A 156 10.11 4.40 -10.68
CA LEU A 156 11.52 4.58 -10.37
C LEU A 156 12.23 3.24 -10.11
N GLY A 157 11.62 2.36 -9.31
CA GLY A 157 12.14 1.02 -9.04
C GLY A 157 12.29 0.17 -10.31
N PHE A 158 11.34 0.27 -11.24
CA PHE A 158 11.41 -0.39 -12.54
C PHE A 158 12.60 0.13 -13.37
N LEU A 159 12.77 1.46 -13.46
CA LEU A 159 13.90 2.07 -14.18
C LEU A 159 15.25 1.66 -13.57
N LEU A 160 15.38 1.72 -12.24
CA LEU A 160 16.60 1.28 -11.55
C LEU A 160 16.85 -0.22 -11.74
N GLY A 161 15.79 -1.03 -11.74
CA GLY A 161 15.86 -2.46 -12.04
C GLY A 161 16.39 -2.74 -13.46
N LEU A 162 15.92 -1.98 -14.46
CA LEU A 162 16.42 -2.08 -15.84
C LEU A 162 17.90 -1.72 -15.93
N VAL A 163 18.33 -0.67 -15.24
CA VAL A 163 19.75 -0.28 -15.20
C VAL A 163 20.60 -1.42 -14.61
N VAL A 164 20.19 -1.97 -13.46
CA VAL A 164 20.93 -3.08 -12.84
C VAL A 164 20.95 -4.33 -13.73
N GLN A 165 19.82 -4.68 -14.35
CA GLN A 165 19.75 -5.80 -15.28
C GLN A 165 20.68 -5.58 -16.48
N ALA A 166 20.70 -4.38 -17.07
CA ALA A 166 21.55 -4.06 -18.20
C ALA A 166 23.05 -4.14 -17.85
N LEU A 167 23.43 -3.69 -16.66
CA LEU A 167 24.82 -3.75 -16.17
C LEU A 167 25.29 -5.19 -15.96
N LEU A 168 24.40 -6.08 -15.51
CA LEU A 168 24.73 -7.49 -15.25
C LEU A 168 24.56 -8.41 -16.46
N ALA A 169 23.77 -7.99 -17.46
CA ALA A 169 23.53 -8.77 -18.68
C ALA A 169 24.83 -9.16 -19.39
N THR A 170 25.76 -8.21 -19.53
CA THR A 170 27.04 -8.43 -20.22
C THR A 170 27.92 -9.44 -19.50
N ARG A 171 27.81 -9.55 -18.17
CA ARG A 171 28.54 -10.55 -17.37
C ARG A 171 28.09 -11.97 -17.65
N LEU A 172 26.84 -12.15 -18.07
CA LEU A 172 26.27 -13.45 -18.41
C LEU A 172 26.25 -13.69 -19.93
N GLY A 173 27.03 -12.93 -20.70
CA GLY A 173 27.12 -13.09 -22.16
C GLY A 173 25.87 -12.63 -22.92
N LEU A 174 24.99 -11.84 -22.28
CA LEU A 174 23.77 -11.34 -22.90
C LEU A 174 23.96 -9.92 -23.45
N SER A 175 23.37 -9.65 -24.61
CA SER A 175 23.24 -8.29 -25.12
C SER A 175 22.23 -7.51 -24.27
N TRP A 176 22.69 -6.44 -23.62
CA TRP A 176 21.86 -5.64 -22.70
C TRP A 176 20.66 -4.98 -23.40
N ALA A 177 20.84 -4.46 -24.62
CA ALA A 177 19.79 -3.68 -25.31
C ALA A 177 18.55 -4.52 -25.68
N PRO A 178 18.68 -5.70 -26.33
CA PRO A 178 17.54 -6.56 -26.59
C PRO A 178 16.84 -7.04 -25.30
N LEU A 179 17.61 -7.39 -24.25
CA LEU A 179 17.04 -7.83 -22.97
C LEU A 179 16.25 -6.71 -22.28
N THR A 180 16.82 -5.51 -22.24
CA THR A 180 16.18 -4.33 -21.63
C THR A 180 14.90 -3.96 -22.39
N GLY A 181 14.96 -3.92 -23.72
CA GLY A 181 13.80 -3.65 -24.57
C GLY A 181 12.67 -4.65 -24.35
N THR A 182 12.99 -5.94 -24.26
CA THR A 182 12.01 -6.97 -23.93
C THR A 182 11.44 -6.81 -22.53
N THR A 183 12.27 -6.44 -21.54
CA THR A 183 11.79 -6.23 -20.17
C THR A 183 10.83 -5.04 -20.09
N VAL A 184 11.05 -3.98 -20.89
CA VAL A 184 10.09 -2.87 -21.06
C VAL A 184 8.77 -3.36 -21.67
N VAL A 185 8.83 -4.14 -22.76
CA VAL A 185 7.62 -4.72 -23.39
C VAL A 185 6.88 -5.65 -22.42
N ALA A 186 7.62 -6.49 -21.69
CA ALA A 186 7.08 -7.39 -20.67
C ALA A 186 6.39 -6.61 -19.54
N GLY A 187 6.97 -5.49 -19.10
CA GLY A 187 6.34 -4.59 -18.13
C GLY A 187 5.04 -3.98 -18.65
N ALA A 188 5.04 -3.47 -19.89
CA ALA A 188 3.85 -2.88 -20.50
C ALA A 188 2.72 -3.91 -20.70
N LEU A 189 3.03 -5.08 -21.25
CA LEU A 189 2.07 -6.19 -21.38
C LEU A 189 1.65 -6.74 -20.02
N GLY A 190 2.55 -6.73 -19.05
CA GLY A 190 2.26 -7.05 -17.65
C GLY A 190 1.15 -6.16 -17.08
N LEU A 191 1.14 -4.86 -17.36
CA LEU A 191 0.05 -3.97 -16.92
C LEU A 191 -1.31 -4.37 -17.52
N LEU A 192 -1.32 -4.80 -18.79
CA LEU A 192 -2.53 -5.35 -19.42
C LEU A 192 -2.96 -6.66 -18.74
N GLY A 193 -2.01 -7.55 -18.43
CA GLY A 193 -2.24 -8.77 -17.67
C GLY A 193 -2.79 -8.51 -16.27
N ALA A 194 -2.28 -7.49 -15.59
CA ALA A 194 -2.72 -7.06 -14.26
C ALA A 194 -4.19 -6.67 -14.26
N LYS A 195 -4.60 -5.89 -15.27
CA LYS A 195 -5.97 -5.47 -15.48
C LYS A 195 -6.87 -6.64 -15.87
N GLY A 196 -6.45 -7.47 -16.82
CA GLY A 196 -7.20 -8.64 -17.28
C GLY A 196 -7.48 -9.62 -16.13
N TYR A 197 -6.46 -9.97 -15.35
CA TYR A 197 -6.60 -10.86 -14.21
C TYR A 197 -7.52 -10.28 -13.11
N PHE A 198 -7.44 -8.97 -12.86
CA PHE A 198 -8.34 -8.28 -11.93
C PHE A 198 -9.80 -8.42 -12.37
N LEU A 199 -10.11 -8.12 -13.64
CA LEU A 199 -11.46 -8.23 -14.19
C LEU A 199 -11.98 -9.67 -14.20
N LEU A 200 -11.10 -10.67 -14.35
CA LEU A 200 -11.46 -12.08 -14.27
C LEU A 200 -11.86 -12.49 -12.85
N THR A 201 -11.11 -12.02 -11.85
CA THR A 201 -11.31 -12.37 -10.43
C THR A 201 -12.40 -11.54 -9.74
N HIS A 202 -12.77 -10.39 -10.30
CA HIS A 202 -13.81 -9.49 -9.78
C HIS A 202 -14.96 -9.35 -10.79
N PRO A 203 -15.77 -10.41 -11.02
CA PRO A 203 -16.78 -10.43 -12.06
C PRO A 203 -17.88 -9.38 -11.87
N GLU A 204 -18.22 -9.03 -10.62
CA GLU A 204 -19.24 -8.03 -10.31
C GLU A 204 -18.78 -6.60 -10.66
N GLU A 205 -17.51 -6.28 -10.44
CA GLU A 205 -16.96 -5.00 -10.87
C GLU A 205 -16.80 -4.93 -12.39
N ARG A 206 -16.40 -6.05 -13.02
CA ARG A 206 -16.33 -6.18 -14.48
C ARG A 206 -17.69 -5.93 -15.13
N LYS A 207 -18.78 -6.47 -14.57
CA LYS A 207 -20.15 -6.25 -15.06
C LYS A 207 -20.55 -4.78 -15.00
N ARG A 208 -20.09 -4.03 -14.00
CA ARG A 208 -20.37 -2.60 -13.86
C ARG A 208 -19.55 -1.74 -14.82
N SER A 209 -18.25 -2.03 -14.98
CA SER A 209 -17.40 -1.29 -15.91
C SER A 209 -16.08 -2.01 -16.20
N LEU A 210 -15.71 -2.10 -17.47
CA LEU A 210 -14.35 -2.52 -17.88
C LEU A 210 -13.27 -1.51 -17.43
N LYS A 211 -13.66 -0.26 -17.16
CA LYS A 211 -12.79 0.79 -16.63
C LYS A 211 -12.68 0.78 -15.11
N ALA A 212 -13.22 -0.25 -14.42
CA ALA A 212 -13.17 -0.35 -12.96
C ALA A 212 -11.75 -0.14 -12.41
N PRO A 213 -11.55 0.75 -11.41
CA PRO A 213 -10.23 1.04 -10.87
C PRO A 213 -9.69 -0.18 -10.13
N GLY A 214 -8.69 -0.86 -10.70
CA GLY A 214 -8.11 -2.04 -10.09
C GLY A 214 -7.09 -2.75 -10.98
N MET A 215 -6.07 -3.33 -10.36
CA MET A 215 -5.01 -4.10 -11.00
C MET A 215 -4.56 -5.23 -10.07
N SER A 216 -4.24 -6.39 -10.63
CA SER A 216 -3.72 -7.54 -9.90
C SER A 216 -2.25 -7.78 -10.18
N VAL A 217 -1.43 -7.81 -9.12
CA VAL A 217 0.01 -8.11 -9.24
C VAL A 217 0.24 -9.51 -9.81
N GLN A 218 -0.63 -10.48 -9.51
CA GLN A 218 -0.55 -11.84 -10.05
C GLN A 218 -0.63 -11.83 -11.58
N GLY A 219 -1.58 -11.08 -12.15
CA GLY A 219 -1.71 -10.93 -13.60
C GLY A 219 -0.50 -10.27 -14.24
N PHE A 220 0.08 -9.26 -13.58
CA PHE A 220 1.33 -8.62 -14.02
C PHE A 220 2.47 -9.63 -14.11
N VAL A 221 2.73 -10.35 -13.02
CA VAL A 221 3.87 -11.28 -12.94
C VAL A 221 3.73 -12.40 -13.96
N ILE A 222 2.54 -12.98 -14.12
CA ILE A 222 2.31 -14.08 -15.08
C ILE A 222 2.64 -13.63 -16.51
N ILE A 223 2.08 -12.50 -16.95
CA ILE A 223 2.28 -12.02 -18.32
C ILE A 223 3.70 -11.52 -18.54
N ALA A 224 4.27 -10.75 -17.62
CA ALA A 224 5.65 -10.28 -17.75
C ALA A 224 6.65 -11.44 -17.83
N PHE A 225 6.47 -12.47 -16.99
CA PHE A 225 7.31 -13.66 -17.01
C PHE A 225 7.13 -14.46 -18.31
N LEU A 226 5.88 -14.65 -18.76
CA LEU A 226 5.59 -15.35 -20.01
C LEU A 226 6.24 -14.67 -21.21
N VAL A 227 6.12 -13.34 -21.31
CA VAL A 227 6.73 -12.54 -22.39
C VAL A 227 8.26 -12.71 -22.38
N LEU A 228 8.88 -12.64 -21.21
CA LEU A 228 10.33 -12.81 -21.07
C LEU A 228 10.76 -14.22 -21.52
N VAL A 229 10.06 -15.28 -21.09
CA VAL A 229 10.35 -16.67 -21.48
C VAL A 229 10.16 -16.87 -22.98
N VAL A 230 9.02 -16.47 -23.54
CA VAL A 230 8.72 -16.63 -24.97
C VAL A 230 9.76 -15.91 -25.83
N TRP A 231 10.13 -14.69 -25.47
CA TRP A 231 11.17 -13.94 -26.18
C TRP A 231 12.53 -14.63 -26.10
N THR A 232 12.89 -15.14 -24.92
CA THR A 232 14.18 -15.80 -24.68
C THR A 232 14.30 -17.07 -25.54
N LEU A 233 13.26 -17.89 -25.56
CA LEU A 233 13.18 -19.10 -26.39
C LEU A 233 13.20 -18.76 -27.89
N GLY A 234 12.45 -17.74 -28.31
CA GLY A 234 12.42 -17.29 -29.72
C GLY A 234 13.76 -16.75 -30.23
N ARG A 235 14.57 -16.15 -29.35
CA ARG A 235 15.92 -15.66 -29.66
C ARG A 235 17.02 -16.72 -29.46
N ARG A 236 16.67 -17.92 -29.01
CA ARG A 236 17.61 -18.98 -28.60
C ARG A 236 18.66 -18.48 -27.61
N ALA A 237 18.28 -17.52 -26.76
CA ALA A 237 19.14 -17.02 -25.70
C ALA A 237 19.08 -17.98 -24.49
N ASP A 238 20.12 -17.96 -23.66
CA ASP A 238 20.16 -18.78 -22.46
C ASP A 238 19.14 -18.26 -21.42
N LEU A 239 18.15 -19.10 -21.11
CA LEU A 239 17.10 -18.75 -20.16
C LEU A 239 17.63 -18.58 -18.74
N GLY A 240 18.59 -19.41 -18.32
CA GLY A 240 19.21 -19.27 -17.01
C GLY A 240 19.93 -17.93 -16.86
N ALA A 241 20.67 -17.53 -17.90
CA ALA A 241 21.32 -16.23 -17.95
C ALA A 241 20.33 -15.07 -17.89
N VAL A 242 19.22 -15.14 -18.63
CA VAL A 242 18.19 -14.09 -18.62
C VAL A 242 17.54 -13.98 -17.24
N LEU A 243 17.20 -15.11 -16.61
CA LEU A 243 16.59 -15.14 -15.28
C LEU A 243 17.55 -14.58 -14.21
N ASP A 244 18.81 -15.01 -14.22
CA ASP A 244 19.80 -14.55 -13.25
C ASP A 244 20.17 -13.07 -13.45
N ALA A 245 20.27 -12.59 -14.70
CA ALA A 245 20.44 -11.15 -14.97
C ALA A 245 19.27 -10.31 -14.44
N THR A 246 18.07 -10.88 -14.43
CA THR A 246 16.84 -10.19 -14.00
C THR A 246 16.69 -10.15 -12.48
N ALA A 247 17.26 -11.13 -11.75
CA ALA A 247 17.03 -11.28 -10.31
C ALA A 247 17.38 -10.03 -9.49
N PRO A 248 18.58 -9.42 -9.63
CA PRO A 248 18.94 -8.27 -8.80
C PRO A 248 18.09 -7.04 -9.13
N GLY A 249 17.82 -6.80 -10.42
CA GLY A 249 16.96 -5.71 -10.87
C GLY A 249 15.53 -5.83 -10.35
N LEU A 250 14.98 -7.06 -10.31
CA LEU A 250 13.67 -7.35 -9.73
C LEU A 250 13.64 -7.00 -8.23
N PHE A 251 14.66 -7.37 -7.47
CA PHE A 251 14.74 -7.06 -6.04
C PHE A 251 14.94 -5.56 -5.76
N VAL A 252 15.70 -4.84 -6.59
CA VAL A 252 15.76 -3.37 -6.53
C VAL A 252 14.39 -2.76 -6.76
N GLY A 253 13.68 -3.20 -7.80
CA GLY A 253 12.32 -2.74 -8.09
C GLY A 253 11.36 -2.99 -6.92
N MET A 254 11.44 -4.15 -6.29
CA MET A 254 10.65 -4.47 -5.09
C MET A 254 11.04 -3.63 -3.88
N ALA A 255 12.33 -3.40 -3.64
CA ALA A 255 12.81 -2.60 -2.52
C ALA A 255 12.27 -1.16 -2.59
N VAL A 256 12.39 -0.53 -3.76
CA VAL A 256 11.92 0.84 -3.98
C VAL A 256 10.38 0.90 -4.02
N GLY A 257 9.73 -0.05 -4.70
CA GLY A 257 8.27 -0.10 -4.79
C GLY A 257 7.58 -0.26 -3.43
N ARG A 258 8.19 -0.97 -2.48
CA ARG A 258 7.68 -1.11 -1.10
C ARG A 258 7.66 0.21 -0.32
N LEU A 259 8.60 1.11 -0.59
CA LEU A 259 8.55 2.48 -0.05
C LEU A 259 7.35 3.26 -0.61
N GLY A 260 6.97 3.00 -1.86
CA GLY A 260 5.72 3.49 -2.45
C GLY A 260 4.49 3.07 -1.65
N CYS A 261 4.43 1.82 -1.20
CA CYS A 261 3.33 1.36 -0.33
C CYS A 261 3.29 2.09 1.03
N LEU A 262 4.46 2.41 1.60
CA LEU A 262 4.55 3.14 2.87
C LEU A 262 3.92 4.54 2.75
N PHE A 263 4.29 5.30 1.73
CA PHE A 263 3.77 6.66 1.52
C PHE A 263 2.37 6.69 0.96
N ALA A 264 1.94 5.66 0.23
CA ALA A 264 0.57 5.57 -0.26
C ALA A 264 -0.41 5.09 0.82
N GLY A 265 0.06 4.63 1.97
CA GLY A 265 -0.80 4.10 3.03
C GLY A 265 -1.47 2.79 2.64
N CYS A 266 -0.72 1.86 2.03
CA CYS A 266 -1.20 0.50 1.76
C CYS A 266 -0.26 -0.57 2.35
N CYS A 267 -0.79 -1.78 2.53
CA CYS A 267 -0.06 -2.92 3.11
C CYS A 267 0.55 -2.61 4.50
N VAL A 268 -0.19 -1.87 5.34
CA VAL A 268 0.31 -1.41 6.63
C VAL A 268 0.48 -2.54 7.66
N GLY A 269 1.36 -2.31 8.62
CA GLY A 269 1.50 -3.15 9.80
C GLY A 269 0.34 -3.00 10.80
N ARG A 270 0.29 -3.93 11.75
CA ARG A 270 -0.62 -3.85 12.90
C ARG A 270 -0.27 -2.66 13.80
N PRO A 271 -1.24 -2.04 14.48
CA PRO A 271 -0.97 -1.04 15.50
C PRO A 271 0.00 -1.56 16.59
N THR A 272 0.87 -0.68 17.09
CA THR A 272 1.86 -1.03 18.13
C THR A 272 2.16 0.16 19.05
N ALA A 273 2.38 -0.13 20.34
CA ALA A 273 2.89 0.81 21.32
C ALA A 273 4.42 0.81 21.40
N SER A 274 5.10 -0.06 20.64
CA SER A 274 6.57 -0.17 20.64
C SER A 274 7.25 1.14 20.25
N ARG A 275 8.43 1.41 20.83
CA ARG A 275 9.30 2.54 20.45
C ARG A 275 9.81 2.46 19.00
N TRP A 276 9.78 1.26 18.41
CA TRP A 276 10.18 1.00 17.02
C TRP A 276 9.01 1.16 16.03
N GLY A 277 7.81 1.48 16.53
CA GLY A 277 6.66 1.74 15.68
C GLY A 277 6.80 3.04 14.91
N LEU A 278 6.38 3.04 13.66
CA LEU A 278 6.33 4.23 12.81
C LEU A 278 4.88 4.66 12.65
N TRP A 279 4.62 5.97 12.72
CA TRP A 279 3.30 6.50 12.41
C TRP A 279 3.00 6.29 10.92
N SER A 280 1.89 5.62 10.61
CA SER A 280 1.45 5.33 9.24
C SER A 280 -0.07 5.23 9.18
N SER A 281 -0.63 5.68 8.06
CA SER A 281 -2.06 5.65 7.78
C SER A 281 -2.39 4.58 6.74
N ASP A 282 -3.50 3.89 6.88
CA ASP A 282 -4.11 3.03 5.84
C ASP A 282 -5.18 3.75 5.02
N ARG A 283 -5.12 5.09 5.02
CA ARG A 283 -6.12 6.05 4.51
C ARG A 283 -7.36 6.21 5.39
N GLU A 284 -7.66 5.28 6.27
CA GLU A 284 -8.79 5.38 7.19
C GLU A 284 -8.33 5.74 8.59
N VAL A 285 -7.36 5.00 9.12
CA VAL A 285 -6.81 5.16 10.47
C VAL A 285 -5.31 5.40 10.41
N GLY A 286 -4.91 6.59 10.87
CA GLY A 286 -3.51 6.94 11.12
C GLY A 286 -3.12 6.59 12.55
N THR A 287 -2.15 5.70 12.73
CA THR A 287 -1.68 5.29 14.06
C THR A 287 -0.23 4.84 14.01
N ARG A 288 0.38 4.61 15.17
CA ARG A 288 1.69 3.98 15.26
C ARG A 288 1.57 2.50 14.91
N ARG A 289 2.30 2.06 13.89
CA ARG A 289 2.23 0.70 13.34
C ARG A 289 3.61 0.06 13.30
N ILE A 290 3.63 -1.28 13.31
CA ILE A 290 4.85 -2.03 13.01
C ILE A 290 5.29 -1.65 11.58
N PRO A 291 6.55 -1.25 11.35
CA PRO A 291 7.01 -0.73 10.06
C PRO A 291 7.25 -1.86 9.03
N VAL A 292 6.24 -2.70 8.79
CA VAL A 292 6.35 -3.90 7.94
C VAL A 292 6.75 -3.54 6.51
N GLN A 293 6.29 -2.41 5.96
CA GLN A 293 6.69 -1.99 4.62
C GLN A 293 8.19 -1.69 4.52
N LEU A 294 8.79 -1.12 5.58
CA LEU A 294 10.24 -0.91 5.64
C LEU A 294 10.96 -2.25 5.78
N MET A 295 10.48 -3.16 6.63
CA MET A 295 11.06 -4.50 6.77
C MET A 295 11.05 -5.26 5.43
N GLU A 296 9.95 -5.19 4.68
CA GLU A 296 9.85 -5.80 3.34
C GLU A 296 10.77 -5.13 2.32
N SER A 297 10.87 -3.81 2.36
CA SER A 297 11.80 -3.04 1.53
C SER A 297 13.25 -3.42 1.84
N SER A 298 13.63 -3.51 3.11
CA SER A 298 14.97 -3.92 3.56
C SER A 298 15.29 -5.35 3.15
N THR A 299 14.36 -6.30 3.32
CA THR A 299 14.56 -7.69 2.84
C THR A 299 14.80 -7.73 1.34
N ALA A 300 14.02 -6.98 0.55
CA ALA A 300 14.23 -6.90 -0.89
C ALA A 300 15.56 -6.22 -1.24
N ALA A 301 15.98 -5.17 -0.53
CA ALA A 301 17.26 -4.50 -0.75
C ALA A 301 18.46 -5.42 -0.46
N VAL A 302 18.40 -6.18 0.63
CA VAL A 302 19.42 -7.19 0.96
C VAL A 302 19.48 -8.25 -0.14
N LEU A 303 18.33 -8.75 -0.59
CA LEU A 303 18.28 -9.73 -1.69
C LEU A 303 18.80 -9.16 -3.01
N ALA A 304 18.58 -7.88 -3.30
CA ALA A 304 19.15 -7.23 -4.47
C ALA A 304 20.68 -7.27 -4.44
N VAL A 305 21.29 -6.92 -3.30
CA VAL A 305 22.74 -6.97 -3.11
C VAL A 305 23.25 -8.41 -3.18
N VAL A 306 22.65 -9.34 -2.43
CA VAL A 306 23.09 -10.74 -2.38
C VAL A 306 23.02 -11.39 -3.75
N THR A 307 21.92 -11.19 -4.50
CA THR A 307 21.79 -11.74 -5.85
C THR A 307 22.71 -11.05 -6.85
N ALA A 308 22.95 -9.73 -6.75
CA ALA A 308 23.94 -9.06 -7.59
C ALA A 308 25.35 -9.62 -7.34
N VAL A 309 25.74 -9.78 -6.08
CA VAL A 309 27.03 -10.39 -5.71
C VAL A 309 27.10 -11.84 -6.21
N ALA A 310 26.04 -12.63 -6.06
CA ALA A 310 25.98 -14.00 -6.56
C ALA A 310 26.14 -14.06 -8.09
N VAL A 311 25.51 -13.16 -8.85
CA VAL A 311 25.70 -13.05 -10.31
C VAL A 311 27.16 -12.72 -10.67
N LEU A 312 27.83 -11.91 -9.86
CA LEU A 312 29.20 -11.46 -10.13
C LEU A 312 30.28 -12.45 -9.70
N THR A 313 29.99 -13.33 -8.76
CA THR A 313 31.01 -14.15 -8.07
C THR A 313 30.77 -15.65 -8.15
N SER A 314 29.53 -16.10 -8.35
CA SER A 314 29.21 -17.52 -8.39
C SER A 314 29.36 -18.08 -9.80
N SER A 315 30.04 -19.22 -9.91
CA SER A 315 30.07 -20.07 -11.10
C SER A 315 28.70 -20.65 -11.48
N ALA A 316 27.73 -20.65 -10.56
CA ALA A 316 26.36 -21.06 -10.83
C ALA A 316 25.53 -19.96 -11.52
N ALA A 317 26.05 -18.73 -11.63
CA ALA A 317 25.38 -17.67 -12.36
C ALA A 317 25.25 -18.03 -13.85
N GLY A 318 24.07 -17.75 -14.42
CA GLY A 318 23.75 -18.15 -15.79
C GLY A 318 22.86 -19.40 -15.87
N THR A 319 22.53 -20.02 -14.74
CA THR A 319 21.73 -21.26 -14.70
C THR A 319 20.27 -21.01 -14.32
N GLY A 320 19.94 -19.82 -13.82
CA GLY A 320 18.63 -19.47 -13.28
C GLY A 320 18.50 -19.74 -11.77
N VAL A 321 19.53 -20.35 -11.16
CA VAL A 321 19.52 -20.71 -9.73
C VAL A 321 19.57 -19.47 -8.85
N VAL A 322 20.22 -18.38 -9.28
CA VAL A 322 20.30 -17.14 -8.48
C VAL A 322 18.91 -16.52 -8.33
N LEU A 323 18.13 -16.46 -9.41
CA LEU A 323 16.73 -16.03 -9.33
C LEU A 323 15.91 -16.96 -8.43
N ALA A 324 16.03 -18.27 -8.60
CA ALA A 324 15.25 -19.24 -7.84
C ALA A 324 15.51 -19.14 -6.32
N VAL A 325 16.79 -19.11 -5.92
CA VAL A 325 17.24 -18.95 -4.53
C VAL A 325 16.78 -17.61 -3.97
N GLY A 326 17.01 -16.51 -4.69
CA GLY A 326 16.61 -15.18 -4.26
C GLY A 326 15.10 -15.07 -4.07
N PHE A 327 14.31 -15.60 -5.01
CA PHE A 327 12.85 -15.54 -4.95
C PHE A 327 12.28 -16.42 -3.83
N ALA A 328 12.86 -17.61 -3.63
CA ALA A 328 12.52 -18.47 -2.50
C ALA A 328 12.79 -17.78 -1.15
N ALA A 329 13.96 -17.16 -0.99
CA ALA A 329 14.30 -16.39 0.21
C ALA A 329 13.33 -15.22 0.43
N TYR A 330 12.95 -14.50 -0.62
CA TYR A 330 11.93 -13.45 -0.55
C TYR A 330 10.56 -13.98 -0.11
N LEU A 331 10.12 -15.12 -0.66
CA LEU A 331 8.85 -15.73 -0.27
C LEU A 331 8.84 -16.12 1.21
N ILE A 332 9.93 -16.68 1.72
CA ILE A 332 10.10 -17.00 3.15
C ILE A 332 10.01 -15.72 3.98
N GLY A 333 10.84 -14.71 3.66
CA GLY A 333 10.81 -13.41 4.36
C GLY A 333 9.42 -12.79 4.37
N ARG A 334 8.71 -12.82 3.24
CA ARG A 334 7.33 -12.35 3.13
C ARG A 334 6.37 -13.15 4.02
N GLN A 335 6.51 -14.48 4.12
CA GLN A 335 5.67 -15.30 4.99
C GLN A 335 5.97 -15.09 6.49
N LEU A 336 7.20 -14.74 6.83
CA LEU A 336 7.60 -14.41 8.20
C LEU A 336 7.07 -13.04 8.64
N LEU A 337 7.09 -12.04 7.74
CA LEU A 337 6.56 -10.70 8.01
C LEU A 337 5.02 -10.63 7.96
N PHE A 338 4.37 -11.59 7.31
CA PHE A 338 2.93 -11.58 7.10
C PHE A 338 2.07 -11.39 8.36
N PRO A 339 2.31 -12.08 9.50
CA PRO A 339 1.52 -11.91 10.73
C PRO A 339 1.60 -10.51 11.36
N LEU A 340 2.60 -9.71 10.94
CA LEU A 340 2.78 -8.35 11.41
C LEU A 340 1.91 -7.34 10.63
N ARG A 341 1.30 -7.76 9.51
CA ARG A 341 0.41 -6.92 8.70
C ARG A 341 -0.98 -6.79 9.32
N ALA A 342 -1.63 -5.65 9.12
CA ALA A 342 -2.97 -5.40 9.64
C ALA A 342 -4.05 -6.30 9.01
N VAL A 343 -3.88 -6.63 7.72
CA VAL A 343 -4.80 -7.50 6.98
C VAL A 343 -4.31 -8.95 7.06
N GLY A 344 -5.13 -9.81 7.67
CA GLY A 344 -4.90 -11.26 7.73
C GLY A 344 -5.06 -11.94 6.37
N ARG A 345 -4.54 -13.18 6.25
CA ARG A 345 -4.76 -14.02 5.07
C ARG A 345 -6.10 -14.73 5.23
N VAL A 346 -6.82 -14.87 4.13
CA VAL A 346 -8.08 -15.62 4.07
C VAL A 346 -7.82 -17.14 3.92
N THR A 347 -6.61 -17.56 3.55
CA THR A 347 -6.29 -18.97 3.30
C THR A 347 -5.67 -19.67 4.52
N THR A 348 -6.30 -20.77 4.96
CA THR A 348 -5.90 -21.54 6.15
C THR A 348 -4.52 -22.19 6.03
N TYR A 349 -4.23 -22.86 4.89
CA TYR A 349 -2.98 -23.61 4.70
C TYR A 349 -1.96 -22.92 3.79
N GLY A 350 -2.34 -21.84 3.12
CA GLY A 350 -1.52 -21.22 2.07
C GLY A 350 -0.17 -20.69 2.58
N ARG A 351 -0.09 -20.25 3.84
CA ARG A 351 1.18 -19.77 4.44
C ARG A 351 2.18 -20.91 4.64
N VAL A 352 1.73 -22.01 5.25
CA VAL A 352 2.58 -23.17 5.53
C VAL A 352 3.05 -23.81 4.22
N ALA A 353 2.14 -24.02 3.27
CA ALA A 353 2.49 -24.56 1.96
C ALA A 353 3.55 -23.68 1.24
N THR A 354 3.36 -22.36 1.24
CA THR A 354 4.35 -21.43 0.64
C THR A 354 5.71 -21.53 1.33
N LEU A 355 5.73 -21.59 2.67
CA LEU A 355 6.97 -21.71 3.45
C LEU A 355 7.71 -23.01 3.15
N VAL A 356 7.00 -24.15 3.13
CA VAL A 356 7.61 -25.46 2.86
C VAL A 356 8.20 -25.49 1.46
N VAL A 357 7.41 -25.14 0.43
CA VAL A 357 7.88 -25.14 -0.96
C VAL A 357 9.07 -24.18 -1.14
N ALA A 358 8.98 -22.96 -0.63
CA ALA A 358 10.07 -22.00 -0.74
C ALA A 358 11.33 -22.48 0.02
N SER A 359 11.19 -23.13 1.17
CA SER A 359 12.34 -23.67 1.92
C SER A 359 13.03 -24.80 1.16
N ILE A 360 12.26 -25.71 0.52
CA ILE A 360 12.82 -26.77 -0.32
C ILE A 360 13.59 -26.17 -1.51
N VAL A 361 12.98 -25.22 -2.23
CA VAL A 361 13.62 -24.55 -3.38
C VAL A 361 14.90 -23.83 -2.94
N LEU A 362 14.87 -23.17 -1.78
CA LEU A 362 16.03 -22.48 -1.23
C LEU A 362 17.17 -23.46 -0.93
N VAL A 363 16.90 -24.55 -0.22
CA VAL A 363 17.92 -25.55 0.15
C VAL A 363 18.50 -26.22 -1.09
N VAL A 364 17.65 -26.70 -2.01
CA VAL A 364 18.10 -27.33 -3.25
C VAL A 364 18.94 -26.36 -4.08
N GLY A 365 18.49 -25.12 -4.23
CA GLY A 365 19.23 -24.10 -4.97
C GLY A 365 20.59 -23.79 -4.36
N LEU A 366 20.69 -23.65 -3.03
CA LEU A 366 21.97 -23.43 -2.35
C LEU A 366 22.93 -24.62 -2.52
N VAL A 367 22.42 -25.85 -2.44
CA VAL A 367 23.23 -27.06 -2.72
C VAL A 367 23.74 -27.05 -4.15
N LEU A 368 22.90 -26.72 -5.13
CA LEU A 368 23.31 -26.63 -6.53
C LEU A 368 24.36 -25.53 -6.76
N MET A 369 24.28 -24.40 -6.06
CA MET A 369 25.31 -23.36 -6.11
C MET A 369 26.62 -23.85 -5.49
N ALA A 370 26.56 -24.56 -4.36
CA ALA A 370 27.74 -25.08 -3.67
C ALA A 370 28.45 -26.21 -4.45
N LEU A 371 27.70 -27.05 -5.17
CA LEU A 371 28.28 -28.12 -5.99
C LEU A 371 28.96 -27.62 -7.27
N ARG A 372 28.68 -26.37 -7.67
CA ARG A 372 29.25 -25.75 -8.87
C ARG A 372 30.37 -24.75 -8.55
N GLY A 373 30.44 -24.25 -7.32
CA GLY A 373 31.53 -23.40 -6.81
C GLY A 373 32.74 -24.24 -6.48
#